data_AF-A0A0P9MT06-F1
#
_entry.id   AF-A0A0P9MT06-F1
#
_cell.length_a   1.000
_cell.length_b   1.000
_cell.length_c   1.000
_cell.angle_alpha   90.00
_cell.angle_beta   90.00
_cell.angle_gamma   90.00
#
_symmetry.space_group_name_H-M   'P 1'
#
loop_
_entity.id
_entity.type
_entity.pdbx_description
1 polymer ?
#
loop_
_entity_poly.entity_id
_entity_poly.type
_entity_poly.pdbx_seq_one_letter_code
_entity_poly.pdbx_strand_id
1 'polypeptide(L)'
;MSFSNFNYAAEWFGLVDRYDQAIREKKEELWSGRFPDQHLRQALGDYKLKCFAERMRKSPQAIWKALDPHEALRLYLINKHHWHPDQVRAIDRDDQFLYLLRDELVSMRLTSEEAAPVRQSVEHWDSHPEFYLHLDLPTS
;
A
#
# COMPACT_ATOMS: atom_id res chain seq x y z
N MET A 1 23.60 6.59 0.89
CA MET A 1 22.28 6.94 1.43
C MET A 1 21.83 5.78 2.30
N SER A 2 21.58 6.01 3.59
CA SER A 2 21.01 4.98 4.46
C SER A 2 19.51 4.99 4.26
N PHE A 3 18.96 3.94 3.65
CA PHE A 3 17.51 3.80 3.56
C PHE A 3 17.01 3.25 4.90
N SER A 4 16.20 4.01 5.61
CA SER A 4 15.56 3.56 6.86
C SER A 4 14.82 2.24 6.64
N ASN A 5 14.88 1.34 7.62
CA ASN A 5 14.08 0.12 7.60
C ASN A 5 12.59 0.49 7.58
N PHE A 6 11.85 -0.08 6.63
CA PHE A 6 10.41 0.14 6.49
C PHE A 6 9.69 -0.36 7.75
N ASN A 7 9.00 0.53 8.44
CA ASN A 7 8.26 0.21 9.65
C ASN A 7 6.77 0.07 9.32
N TYR A 8 6.33 -1.18 9.19
CA TYR A 8 4.95 -1.54 8.85
C TYR A 8 3.90 -0.87 9.73
N ALA A 9 4.15 -0.75 11.04
CA ALA A 9 3.20 -0.15 11.97
C ALA A 9 3.13 1.37 11.79
N ALA A 10 4.29 2.04 11.73
CA ALA A 10 4.34 3.49 11.56
C ALA A 10 3.68 3.93 10.23
N GLU A 11 3.93 3.18 9.16
CA GLU A 11 3.35 3.45 7.84
C GLU A 11 1.83 3.23 7.83
N TRP A 12 1.35 2.17 8.47
CA TRP A 12 -0.08 1.91 8.60
C TRP A 12 -0.78 3.01 9.38
N PHE A 13 -0.35 3.29 10.62
CA PHE A 13 -1.01 4.28 11.48
C PHE A 13 -0.93 5.69 10.88
N GLY A 14 0.19 6.05 10.25
CA GLY A 14 0.31 7.34 9.56
C GLY A 14 -0.68 7.50 8.40
N LEU A 15 -0.98 6.42 7.67
CA LEU A 15 -2.00 6.45 6.61
C LEU A 15 -3.42 6.52 7.19
N VAL A 16 -3.71 5.75 8.24
CA VAL A 16 -5.00 5.78 8.95
C VAL A 16 -5.29 7.19 9.46
N ASP A 17 -4.34 7.82 10.15
CA ASP A 17 -4.47 9.18 10.68
C ASP A 17 -4.65 10.20 9.57
N ARG A 18 -3.88 10.09 8.48
CA ARG A 18 -4.01 10.96 7.30
C ARG A 18 -5.41 10.91 6.71
N TYR A 19 -5.98 9.73 6.52
CA TYR A 19 -7.31 9.60 5.92
C TYR A 19 -8.43 9.98 6.90
N ASP A 20 -8.30 9.65 8.19
CA ASP A 20 -9.26 10.11 9.20
C ASP A 20 -9.29 11.65 9.26
N GLN A 21 -8.13 12.31 9.27
CA GLN A 21 -8.04 13.76 9.21
C GLN A 21 -8.64 14.31 7.91
N ALA A 22 -8.31 13.73 6.75
CA ALA A 22 -8.81 14.22 5.47
C ALA A 22 -10.34 14.11 5.33
N ILE A 23 -10.94 13.05 5.88
CA ILE A 23 -12.40 12.90 5.94
C ILE A 23 -13.02 13.94 6.89
N ARG A 24 -12.44 14.13 8.09
CA ARG A 24 -12.91 15.14 9.06
C ARG A 24 -12.86 16.56 8.49
N GLU A 25 -11.80 16.87 7.74
CA GLU A 25 -11.59 18.16 7.08
C GLU A 25 -12.38 18.30 5.76
N LYS A 26 -13.15 17.27 5.35
CA LYS A 26 -13.92 17.23 4.09
C LYS A 26 -13.05 17.44 2.85
N LYS A 27 -11.78 17.03 2.91
CA LYS A 27 -10.85 17.03 1.77
C LYS A 27 -10.99 15.76 0.92
N GLU A 28 -11.53 14.71 1.50
CA GLU A 28 -11.87 13.45 0.83
C GLU A 28 -13.38 13.34 0.66
N GLU A 29 -13.82 12.80 -0.47
CA GLU A 29 -15.23 12.52 -0.71
C GLU A 29 -15.68 11.34 0.17
N LEU A 30 -16.74 11.55 0.95
CA LEU A 30 -17.41 10.46 1.63
C LEU A 30 -18.04 9.55 0.58
N TRP A 31 -17.67 8.28 0.59
CA TRP A 31 -18.24 7.31 -0.34
C TRP A 31 -19.73 7.19 -0.10
N SER A 32 -20.50 7.06 -1.19
CA SER A 32 -21.96 6.90 -1.10
C SER A 32 -22.30 5.62 -0.32
N GLY A 33 -22.71 5.77 0.94
CA GLY A 33 -22.98 4.68 1.87
C GLY A 33 -22.57 5.01 3.31
N ARG A 34 -22.90 4.13 4.26
CA ARG A 34 -22.48 4.26 5.67
C ARG A 34 -21.26 3.36 5.89
N PHE A 35 -20.08 3.78 5.43
CA PHE A 35 -18.81 3.11 5.68
C PHE A 35 -18.08 3.82 6.83
N PRO A 36 -18.39 3.50 8.10
CA PRO A 36 -17.79 4.22 9.24
C PRO A 36 -16.27 4.02 9.33
N ASP A 37 -15.74 3.01 8.64
CA ASP A 37 -14.34 2.65 8.51
C ASP A 37 -13.70 3.06 7.17
N GLN A 38 -14.29 4.03 6.46
CA GLN A 38 -13.76 4.48 5.14
C GLN A 38 -12.26 4.82 5.18
N HIS A 39 -11.81 5.52 6.22
CA HIS A 39 -10.40 5.86 6.40
C HIS A 39 -9.47 4.63 6.45
N LEU A 40 -9.89 3.53 7.10
CA LEU A 40 -9.14 2.27 7.13
C LEU A 40 -9.10 1.61 5.75
N ARG A 41 -10.20 1.69 4.99
CA ARG A 41 -10.29 1.14 3.63
C ARG A 41 -9.40 1.89 2.65
N GLN A 42 -9.39 3.23 2.72
CA GLN A 42 -8.49 4.06 1.91
C GLN A 42 -7.03 3.80 2.31
N ALA A 43 -6.73 3.78 3.61
CA ALA A 43 -5.40 3.47 4.12
C ALA A 43 -4.89 2.10 3.64
N LEU A 44 -5.76 1.10 3.54
CA LEU A 44 -5.38 -0.24 3.05
C LEU A 44 -4.84 -0.22 1.62
N GLY A 45 -5.41 0.58 0.72
CA GLY A 45 -4.92 0.71 -0.65
C GLY A 45 -3.49 1.22 -0.69
N ASP A 46 -3.25 2.39 -0.09
CA ASP A 46 -1.93 3.02 0.01
C ASP A 46 -0.94 2.12 0.74
N TYR A 47 -1.37 1.47 1.81
CA TYR A 47 -0.52 0.61 2.61
C TYR A 47 -0.04 -0.60 1.81
N LYS A 48 -0.93 -1.24 1.04
CA LYS A 48 -0.55 -2.34 0.14
C LYS A 48 0.43 -1.87 -0.93
N LEU A 49 0.24 -0.68 -1.50
CA LEU A 49 1.20 -0.11 -2.44
C LEU A 49 2.59 0.05 -1.82
N LYS A 50 2.67 0.60 -0.60
CA LYS A 50 3.94 0.76 0.10
C LYS A 50 4.60 -0.58 0.42
N CYS A 51 3.84 -1.57 0.88
CA CYS A 51 4.36 -2.92 1.10
C CYS A 51 4.84 -3.56 -0.21
N PHE A 52 4.10 -3.39 -1.31
CA PHE A 52 4.48 -3.89 -2.63
C PHE A 52 5.81 -3.28 -3.09
N ALA A 53 5.96 -1.96 -2.99
CA ALA A 53 7.20 -1.26 -3.31
C ALA A 53 8.37 -1.73 -2.43
N GLU A 54 8.13 -1.95 -1.14
CA GLU A 54 9.15 -2.43 -0.21
C GLU A 54 9.61 -3.85 -0.52
N ARG A 55 8.69 -4.76 -0.88
CA ARG A 55 9.04 -6.12 -1.34
C ARG A 55 9.95 -6.07 -2.56
N MET A 56 9.67 -5.18 -3.51
CA MET A 56 10.49 -4.99 -4.70
C MET A 56 11.86 -4.40 -4.39
N ARG A 57 11.91 -3.43 -3.47
CA ARG A 57 13.15 -2.79 -3.03
C ARG A 57 14.09 -3.77 -2.34
N LYS A 58 13.55 -4.68 -1.54
CA LYS A 58 14.31 -5.70 -0.80
C LYS A 58 14.87 -6.83 -1.67
N SER A 59 14.87 -6.71 -3.00
CA SER A 59 15.46 -7.72 -3.88
C SER A 59 16.94 -7.96 -3.53
N PRO A 60 17.32 -9.14 -2.99
CA PRO A 60 18.67 -9.40 -2.51
C PRO A 60 19.71 -9.47 -3.64
N GLN A 61 19.26 -9.42 -4.91
CA GLN A 61 20.09 -9.61 -6.08
C GLN A 61 20.76 -8.31 -6.57
N ALA A 62 20.21 -7.14 -6.23
CA ALA A 62 20.68 -5.85 -6.73
C ALA A 62 21.65 -5.15 -5.75
N ILE A 63 22.74 -5.82 -5.38
CA ILE A 63 23.69 -5.34 -4.34
C ILE A 63 24.41 -4.02 -4.71
N TRP A 64 24.41 -3.64 -5.98
CA TRP A 64 25.11 -2.44 -6.49
C TRP A 64 24.27 -1.17 -6.45
N LYS A 65 22.94 -1.25 -6.32
CA LYS A 65 22.06 -0.08 -6.19
C LYS A 65 20.75 -0.46 -5.49
N ALA A 66 20.51 0.14 -4.34
CA ALA A 66 19.18 0.15 -3.74
C ALA A 66 18.28 1.13 -4.50
N LEU A 67 17.06 0.69 -4.82
CA LEU A 67 16.03 1.53 -5.43
C LEU A 67 15.27 2.30 -4.35
N ASP A 68 14.86 3.52 -4.64
CA ASP A 68 13.78 4.13 -3.87
C ASP A 68 12.43 3.42 -4.18
N PRO A 69 11.41 3.54 -3.31
CA PRO A 69 10.13 2.88 -3.53
C PRO A 69 9.48 3.20 -4.87
N HIS A 70 9.52 4.46 -5.32
CA HIS A 70 8.92 4.84 -6.60
C HIS A 70 9.75 4.35 -7.79
N GLU A 71 11.08 4.36 -7.71
CA GLU A 71 11.96 3.71 -8.68
C GLU A 71 11.62 2.22 -8.82
N ALA A 72 11.39 1.51 -7.71
CA ALA A 72 11.01 0.11 -7.73
C ALA A 72 9.66 -0.13 -8.44
N LEU A 73 8.66 0.71 -8.15
CA LEU A 73 7.35 0.66 -8.82
C LEU A 73 7.44 1.01 -10.32
N ARG A 74 8.21 2.03 -10.69
CA ARG A 74 8.43 2.37 -12.11
C ARG A 74 9.11 1.24 -12.85
N LEU A 75 10.11 0.61 -12.24
CA LEU A 75 10.78 -0.54 -12.82
C LEU A 75 9.82 -1.72 -13.02
N TYR A 76 8.91 -1.95 -12.06
CA TYR A 76 7.84 -2.93 -12.22
C TYR A 76 7.00 -2.66 -13.47
N LEU A 77 6.53 -1.41 -13.63
CA LEU A 77 5.68 -1.01 -14.74
C LEU A 77 6.40 -1.14 -16.09
N ILE A 78 7.69 -0.76 -16.15
CA ILE A 78 8.52 -0.99 -17.35
C ILE A 78 8.53 -2.48 -17.69
N ASN A 79 8.81 -3.35 -16.73
CA ASN A 79 8.91 -4.79 -16.97
C ASN A 79 7.56 -5.42 -17.33
N LYS A 80 6.47 -4.99 -16.70
CA LYS A 80 5.12 -5.51 -16.94
C LYS A 80 4.56 -5.08 -18.29
N HIS A 81 4.65 -3.78 -18.59
CA HIS A 81 3.99 -3.18 -19.74
C HIS A 81 4.91 -2.88 -20.93
N HIS A 82 6.22 -3.14 -20.79
CA HIS A 82 7.24 -2.83 -21.78
C HIS A 82 7.24 -1.36 -22.20
N TRP A 83 6.88 -0.47 -21.27
CA TRP A 83 6.87 0.97 -21.50
C TRP A 83 8.27 1.53 -21.56
N HIS A 84 8.42 2.62 -22.32
CA HIS A 84 9.68 3.34 -22.39
C HIS A 84 9.98 3.99 -21.03
N PRO A 85 11.25 4.01 -20.56
CA PRO A 85 11.61 4.64 -19.29
C PRO A 85 11.12 6.09 -19.14
N ASP A 86 11.09 6.84 -20.24
CA ASP A 86 10.61 8.23 -20.21
C ASP A 86 9.10 8.34 -19.96
N GLN A 87 8.31 7.33 -20.31
CA GLN A 87 6.87 7.31 -20.04
C GLN A 87 6.57 7.11 -18.55
N VAL A 88 7.34 6.24 -17.87
CA VAL A 88 7.14 5.98 -16.43
C VAL A 88 7.77 7.04 -15.53
N ARG A 89 8.76 7.80 -16.03
CA ARG A 89 9.39 8.90 -15.28
C ARG A 89 8.39 9.99 -14.90
N ALA A 90 7.34 10.18 -15.68
CA ALA A 90 6.27 11.13 -15.41
C ALA A 90 5.30 10.68 -14.30
N ILE A 91 5.43 9.44 -13.79
CA ILE A 91 4.61 8.91 -12.71
C ILE A 91 5.33 9.18 -11.40
N ASP A 92 4.82 10.09 -10.58
CA ASP A 92 5.47 10.57 -9.35
C ASP A 92 4.56 10.57 -8.12
N ARG A 93 3.24 10.41 -8.30
CA ARG A 93 2.29 10.41 -7.20
C ARG A 93 1.76 9.01 -6.90
N ASP A 94 1.54 8.73 -5.63
CA ASP A 94 1.03 7.43 -5.15
C ASP A 94 -0.34 7.09 -5.77
N ASP A 95 -1.20 8.08 -5.98
CA ASP A 95 -2.53 7.89 -6.61
C ASP A 95 -2.44 7.34 -8.04
N GLN A 96 -1.43 7.75 -8.81
CA GLN A 96 -1.18 7.22 -10.15
C GLN A 96 -0.73 5.75 -10.09
N PHE A 97 0.14 5.41 -9.13
CA PHE A 97 0.57 4.03 -8.94
C PHE A 97 -0.58 3.14 -8.47
N LEU A 98 -1.43 3.61 -7.55
CA LEU A 98 -2.64 2.91 -7.12
C LEU A 98 -3.56 2.59 -8.29
N TYR A 99 -3.74 3.55 -9.20
CA TYR A 99 -4.56 3.35 -10.40
C TYR A 99 -3.95 2.29 -11.33
N LEU A 100 -2.65 2.39 -11.62
CA LEU A 100 -1.96 1.50 -12.56
C LEU A 100 -1.76 0.07 -12.04
N LEU A 101 -1.60 -0.07 -10.72
CA LEU A 101 -1.32 -1.36 -10.06
C LEU A 101 -2.55 -1.91 -9.32
N ARG A 102 -3.75 -1.41 -9.64
CA ARG A 102 -4.99 -1.77 -8.92
C ARG A 102 -5.18 -3.29 -8.83
N ASP A 103 -5.00 -4.01 -9.93
CA ASP A 103 -5.25 -5.46 -9.98
C ASP A 103 -4.22 -6.25 -9.16
N GLU A 104 -2.96 -5.85 -9.18
CA GLU A 104 -1.90 -6.39 -8.34
C GLU A 104 -2.19 -6.14 -6.88
N LEU A 105 -2.56 -4.91 -6.53
CA LEU A 105 -2.87 -4.56 -5.16
C LEU A 105 -4.13 -5.27 -4.68
N VAL A 106 -5.13 -5.53 -5.52
CA VAL A 106 -6.31 -6.33 -5.13
C VAL A 106 -5.91 -7.79 -4.86
N SER A 107 -5.15 -8.40 -5.77
CA SER A 107 -4.73 -9.81 -5.68
C SER A 107 -3.64 -10.08 -4.63
N MET A 108 -2.84 -9.08 -4.30
CA MET A 108 -1.80 -9.17 -3.29
C MET A 108 -2.40 -9.46 -1.91
N ARG A 109 -1.84 -10.45 -1.21
CA ARG A 109 -2.07 -10.65 0.22
C ARG A 109 -0.89 -10.14 1.02
N LEU A 110 -1.18 -9.48 2.13
CA LEU A 110 -0.19 -9.03 3.10
C LEU A 110 0.38 -10.22 3.85
N THR A 111 1.70 -10.29 4.01
CA THR A 111 2.33 -11.35 4.84
C THR A 111 1.93 -11.19 6.31
N SER A 112 2.18 -12.19 7.14
CA SER A 112 1.89 -12.11 8.58
C SER A 112 2.49 -10.88 9.28
N GLU A 113 3.68 -10.45 8.86
CA GLU A 113 4.37 -9.26 9.40
C GLU A 113 3.69 -7.96 8.96
N GLU A 114 3.41 -7.83 7.67
CA GLU A 114 2.71 -6.67 7.08
C GLU A 114 1.26 -6.56 7.56
N ALA A 115 0.60 -7.70 7.77
CA ALA A 115 -0.79 -7.78 8.20
C ALA A 115 -0.97 -7.44 9.69
N ALA A 116 0.08 -7.52 10.51
CA ALA A 116 -0.01 -7.32 11.95
C ALA A 116 -0.66 -5.98 12.37
N PRO A 117 -0.19 -4.81 11.89
CA PRO A 117 -0.79 -3.52 12.28
C PRO A 117 -2.23 -3.36 11.76
N VAL A 118 -2.54 -3.90 10.57
CA VAL A 118 -3.88 -3.87 9.99
C VAL A 118 -4.84 -4.67 10.88
N ARG A 119 -4.49 -5.91 11.24
CA ARG A 119 -5.32 -6.77 12.11
C ARG A 119 -5.67 -6.09 13.42
N GLN A 120 -4.67 -5.55 14.10
CA GLN A 120 -4.87 -4.85 15.37
C GLN A 120 -5.84 -3.68 15.27
N SER A 121 -5.87 -3.00 14.11
CA SER A 121 -6.71 -1.83 13.91
C SER A 121 -8.15 -2.17 13.55
N VAL A 122 -8.36 -3.29 12.85
CA VAL A 122 -9.68 -3.67 12.32
C VAL A 122 -10.41 -4.67 13.21
N GLU A 123 -9.76 -5.31 14.18
CA GLU A 123 -10.35 -6.34 15.05
C GLU A 123 -11.64 -5.89 15.76
N HIS A 124 -11.77 -4.60 16.05
CA HIS A 124 -12.93 -4.02 16.72
C HIS A 124 -14.02 -3.50 15.76
N TRP A 125 -13.84 -3.68 14.45
CA TRP A 125 -14.77 -3.21 13.43
C TRP A 125 -15.59 -4.36 12.85
N ASP A 126 -16.88 -4.11 12.59
CA ASP A 126 -17.76 -5.10 11.94
C ASP A 126 -17.27 -5.50 10.53
N SER A 127 -16.47 -4.65 9.90
CA SER A 127 -15.88 -4.87 8.57
C SER A 127 -14.62 -5.74 8.57
N HIS A 128 -14.13 -6.20 9.73
CA HIS A 128 -12.94 -7.05 9.82
C HIS A 128 -12.91 -8.25 8.86
N PRO A 129 -14.04 -8.94 8.53
CA PRO A 129 -13.99 -10.08 7.60
C PRO A 129 -13.53 -9.66 6.20
N GLU A 130 -13.85 -8.45 5.77
CA GLU A 130 -13.44 -7.92 4.45
C GLU A 130 -11.94 -7.63 4.42
N PHE A 131 -11.39 -7.07 5.51
CA PHE A 131 -9.95 -6.85 5.62
C PHE A 131 -9.18 -8.16 5.59
N TYR A 132 -9.73 -9.22 6.21
CA TYR A 132 -9.06 -10.51 6.33
C TYR A 132 -8.88 -11.21 4.98
N LEU A 133 -9.70 -10.88 3.96
CA LEU A 133 -9.49 -11.34 2.58
C LEU A 133 -8.17 -10.86 1.96
N HIS A 134 -7.60 -9.77 2.50
CA HIS A 134 -6.34 -9.18 2.04
C HIS A 134 -5.12 -9.64 2.85
N LEU A 135 -5.31 -10.48 3.85
CA LEU A 135 -4.25 -10.95 4.74
C LEU A 135 -3.93 -12.41 4.43
N ASP A 136 -2.64 -12.75 4.40
CA ASP A 136 -2.18 -14.13 4.29
C ASP A 136 -2.13 -14.74 5.69
N LEU A 137 -3.30 -15.09 6.21
CA LEU A 137 -3.42 -15.72 7.52
C LEU A 137 -2.94 -17.17 7.44
N PRO A 138 -2.06 -17.63 8.35
CA PRO A 138 -1.70 -19.04 8.39
C PRO A 138 -2.97 -19.85 8.66
N THR A 139 -3.32 -20.74 7.73
CA THR A 139 -4.32 -21.78 7.98
C THR A 139 -3.81 -22.65 9.12
N SER A 140 -4.58 -22.68 10.20
CA SER A 140 -4.32 -23.45 11.42
C SER A 140 -4.19 -24.95 11.15
#